data_AF-A0A7J8MKU8-F1
#
_entry.id   AF-A0A7J8MKU8-F1
#
_cell.length_a   1.000
_cell.length_b   1.000
_cell.length_c   1.000
_cell.angle_alpha   90.00
_cell.angle_beta   90.00
_cell.angle_gamma   90.00
#
_symmetry.space_group_name_H-M   'P 1'
#
loop_
_entity.id
_entity.type
_entity.pdbx_description
1 polymer ?
#
loop_
_entity_poly.entity_id
_entity_poly.type
_entity_poly.pdbx_seq_one_letter_code
_entity_poly.pdbx_strand_id
1 'polypeptide(L)'
;ENLKNPDWHPFKVIVEGGNPKEILNEEDEKLTNLKLEWGEEIYNAVVTALKELNEYNPSGRYVISELWNFKENRKATLKEVVGYVVRNIKTAKRKRT
;
A
#
# COMPACT_ATOMS: atom_id res chain seq x y z
N GLU A 1 6.93 -3.03 14.96
CA GLU A 1 5.53 -3.52 14.82
C GLU A 1 4.51 -2.43 14.50
N ASN A 2 4.63 -1.21 15.04
CA ASN A 2 3.67 -0.12 14.85
C ASN A 2 3.25 0.15 13.38
N LEU A 3 4.17 0.09 12.40
CA LEU A 3 3.86 0.34 10.98
C LEU A 3 2.74 -0.55 10.41
N LYS A 4 2.64 -1.80 10.90
CA LYS A 4 1.62 -2.76 10.46
C LYS A 4 0.32 -2.64 11.25
N ASN A 5 0.29 -1.83 12.30
CA ASN A 5 -0.90 -1.64 13.12
C ASN A 5 -1.79 -0.57 12.46
N PRO A 6 -2.99 -0.94 11.96
CA PRO A 6 -3.91 0.02 11.35
C PRO A 6 -4.49 1.02 12.37
N ASP A 7 -4.53 0.67 13.66
CA ASP A 7 -5.06 1.55 14.71
C ASP A 7 -4.14 2.76 14.96
N TRP A 8 -2.85 2.64 14.64
CA TRP A 8 -1.93 3.77 14.67
C TRP A 8 -1.90 4.47 13.32
N HIS A 9 -2.76 5.47 13.19
CA HIS A 9 -2.91 6.28 11.98
C HIS A 9 -2.47 7.73 12.21
N PRO A 10 -1.15 8.03 12.14
CA PRO A 10 -0.60 9.36 12.40
C PRO A 10 -0.82 10.30 11.20
N PHE A 11 -2.04 10.35 10.67
CA PHE A 11 -2.43 11.20 9.57
C PHE A 11 -3.66 12.02 9.95
N LYS A 12 -3.75 13.22 9.40
CA LYS A 12 -4.89 14.13 9.56
C LYS A 12 -5.39 14.59 8.21
N VAL A 13 -6.69 14.82 8.12
CA VAL A 13 -7.31 15.36 6.91
C VAL A 13 -7.35 16.88 7.01
N ILE A 14 -6.78 17.56 6.02
CA ILE A 14 -6.90 19.00 5.82
C ILE A 14 -7.72 19.27 4.56
N VAL A 15 -8.35 20.44 4.49
CA VAL A 15 -9.08 20.86 3.30
C VAL A 15 -8.27 21.94 2.59
N GLU A 16 -7.75 21.61 1.41
CA GLU A 16 -7.06 22.57 0.53
C GLU A 16 -7.89 22.79 -0.73
N GLY A 17 -8.34 24.03 -0.96
CA GLY A 17 -9.11 24.37 -2.17
C GLY A 17 -10.42 23.59 -2.31
N GLY A 18 -11.02 23.18 -1.18
CA GLY A 18 -12.26 22.38 -1.15
C GLY A 18 -12.06 20.87 -1.29
N ASN A 19 -10.83 20.39 -1.51
CA ASN A 19 -10.53 18.96 -1.58
C ASN A 19 -9.90 18.46 -0.27
N PRO A 20 -10.45 17.39 0.34
CA PRO A 20 -9.82 16.76 1.50
C PRO A 20 -8.51 16.07 1.07
N LYS A 21 -7.43 16.39 1.77
CA LYS A 21 -6.11 15.78 1.61
C LYS A 21 -5.65 15.22 2.95
N GLU A 22 -5.13 14.01 2.91
CA GLU A 22 -4.54 13.38 4.08
C GLU A 22 -3.05 13.73 4.15
N ILE A 23 -2.61 14.28 5.27
CA ILE A 23 -1.23 14.67 5.53
C ILE A 23 -0.73 14.03 6.83
N LEU A 24 0.58 13.88 6.96
CA LEU A 24 1.18 13.36 8.18
C LEU A 24 0.90 14.31 9.35
N ASN A 25 0.52 13.75 10.50
CA ASN A 25 0.46 14.50 11.75
C ASN A 25 1.83 14.51 12.43
N GLU A 26 2.61 15.57 12.22
CA GLU A 26 3.94 15.72 12.82
C GLU A 26 3.93 15.80 14.35
N GLU A 27 2.77 16.12 14.94
CA GLU A 27 2.54 16.18 16.39
C GLU A 27 2.18 14.82 17.00
N ASP A 28 2.16 13.74 16.21
CA ASP A 28 1.93 12.40 16.73
C ASP A 28 2.99 12.03 17.78
N GLU A 29 2.53 11.55 18.94
CA GLU A 29 3.38 11.25 20.10
C GLU A 29 4.47 10.22 19.75
N LYS A 30 4.11 9.16 19.01
CA LYS A 30 5.07 8.11 18.64
C LYS A 30 6.09 8.60 17.64
N LEU A 31 5.69 9.43 16.67
CA LEU A 31 6.61 10.05 15.71
C LEU A 31 7.55 11.05 16.39
N THR A 32 7.04 11.83 17.33
CA THR A 32 7.82 12.80 18.11
C THR A 32 8.86 12.08 18.97
N ASN A 33 8.46 11.04 19.69
CA ASN A 33 9.36 10.21 20.50
C ASN A 33 10.42 9.52 19.63
N LEU A 34 10.03 8.98 18.46
CA LEU A 34 10.98 8.39 17.51
C LEU A 34 12.06 9.39 17.08
N LYS A 35 11.67 10.63 16.75
CA LYS A 35 12.63 11.66 16.33
C LYS A 35 13.59 12.05 17.47
N LEU A 36 13.08 12.11 18.70
CA LEU A 36 13.88 12.43 19.89
C LEU A 36 14.88 11.34 20.23
N GLU A 37 14.47 10.07 20.18
CA GLU A 37 15.30 8.93 20.57
C GLU A 37 16.32 8.53 19.48
N TRP A 38 15.92 8.58 18.21
CA TRP A 38 16.67 7.97 17.10
C TRP A 38 17.18 8.99 16.07
N GLY A 39 16.83 10.26 16.24
CA GLY A 39 17.25 11.33 15.35
C GLY A 39 16.47 11.41 14.03
N GLU A 40 16.90 12.35 13.19
CA GLU A 40 16.16 12.74 11.98
C GLU A 40 16.23 11.71 10.84
N GLU A 41 17.35 10.99 10.72
CA GLU A 41 17.53 10.00 9.64
C GLU A 41 16.53 8.84 9.79
N ILE A 42 16.45 8.26 10.99
CA ILE A 42 15.54 7.14 11.27
C ILE A 42 14.09 7.61 11.21
N TYR A 43 13.79 8.79 11.74
CA TYR A 43 12.48 9.42 11.60
C TYR A 43 12.06 9.53 10.12
N ASN A 44 12.93 10.06 9.26
CA ASN A 44 12.62 10.24 7.83
C ASN A 44 12.41 8.89 7.11
N ALA A 45 13.19 7.87 7.44
CA ALA A 45 13.01 6.53 6.89
C ALA A 45 11.64 5.94 7.27
N VAL A 46 11.23 6.07 8.54
CA VAL A 46 9.93 5.59 9.03
C VAL A 46 8.77 6.37 8.43
N VAL A 47 8.88 7.69 8.33
CA VAL A 47 7.87 8.55 7.69
C VAL A 47 7.70 8.21 6.22
N THR A 48 8.79 7.93 5.51
CA THR A 48 8.74 7.53 4.10
C THR A 48 7.98 6.21 3.95
N ALA A 49 8.34 5.19 4.74
CA ALA A 49 7.64 3.91 4.72
C ALA A 49 6.14 4.04 5.11
N LEU A 50 5.80 4.91 6.08
CA LEU A 50 4.41 5.19 6.45
C LEU A 50 3.62 5.79 5.28
N LYS A 51 4.19 6.75 4.55
CA LYS A 51 3.56 7.39 3.39
C LYS A 51 3.33 6.38 2.26
N GLU A 52 4.33 5.56 1.95
CA GLU A 52 4.23 4.51 0.93
C GLU A 52 3.14 3.48 1.26
N LEU A 53 3.07 3.04 2.53
CA LEU A 53 2.00 2.13 2.98
C LEU A 53 0.62 2.78 2.90
N ASN A 54 0.52 4.06 3.25
CA ASN A 54 -0.73 4.80 3.21
C ASN A 54 -1.23 5.05 1.78
N GLU A 55 -0.33 5.30 0.84
CA GLU A 55 -0.66 5.44 -0.58
C GLU A 55 -1.14 4.11 -1.18
N TYR A 56 -0.51 3.00 -0.80
CA TYR A 56 -0.82 1.69 -1.36
C TYR A 56 -2.07 1.04 -0.76
N ASN A 57 -2.19 1.02 0.57
CA ASN A 57 -3.31 0.40 1.30
C ASN A 57 -3.56 1.11 2.64
N PRO A 58 -4.22 2.28 2.63
CA PRO A 58 -4.36 3.14 3.80
C PRO A 58 -5.10 2.44 4.95
N SER A 59 -6.15 1.70 4.65
CA SER A 59 -6.97 1.01 5.66
C SER A 59 -6.32 -0.26 6.21
N GLY A 60 -5.63 -1.01 5.35
CA GLY A 60 -5.14 -2.35 5.71
C GLY A 60 -3.67 -2.41 6.10
N ARG A 61 -2.81 -1.58 5.49
CA ARG A 61 -1.35 -1.57 5.66
C ARG A 61 -0.65 -2.94 5.55
N TYR A 62 -1.33 -3.92 4.95
CA TYR A 62 -0.79 -5.24 4.63
C TYR A 62 -0.43 -5.30 3.15
N VAL A 63 0.52 -6.19 2.83
CA VAL A 63 0.93 -6.47 1.46
C VAL A 63 -0.24 -7.11 0.71
N ILE A 64 -0.63 -6.52 -0.42
CA ILE A 64 -1.65 -7.07 -1.30
C ILE A 64 -0.93 -7.78 -2.45
N SER A 65 -1.25 -9.05 -2.66
CA SER A 65 -0.75 -9.79 -3.83
C SER A 65 -1.38 -9.24 -5.09
N GLU A 66 -0.55 -8.81 -6.05
CA GLU A 66 -1.02 -8.36 -7.36
C GLU A 66 -0.70 -9.37 -8.45
N LEU A 67 -1.57 -9.42 -9.47
CA LEU A 67 -1.28 -10.17 -10.68
C LEU A 67 -0.31 -9.35 -11.53
N TRP A 68 0.85 -9.92 -11.82
CA TRP A 68 1.93 -9.27 -12.56
C TRP A 68 2.05 -9.83 -13.98
N ASN A 69 2.16 -8.96 -14.98
CA ASN A 69 2.54 -9.35 -16.32
C ASN A 69 4.06 -9.29 -16.44
N PHE A 70 4.72 -10.44 -16.26
CA PHE A 70 6.18 -10.57 -16.34
C PHE A 70 6.78 -10.18 -17.69
N LYS A 71 6.01 -10.28 -18.79
CA LYS A 71 6.50 -9.89 -20.12
C LYS A 71 6.56 -8.38 -20.29
N GLU A 72 5.55 -7.69 -19.78
CA GLU A 72 5.41 -6.23 -19.89
C GLU A 72 6.03 -5.49 -18.69
N ASN A 73 6.55 -6.25 -17.71
CA ASN A 73 7.13 -5.75 -16.45
C ASN A 73 6.24 -4.71 -15.73
N ARG A 74 4.94 -5.01 -15.65
CA ARG A 74 3.96 -4.16 -14.96
C ARG A 74 2.82 -5.00 -14.39
N LYS A 75 1.99 -4.37 -13.56
CA LYS A 75 0.72 -4.95 -13.11
C LYS A 75 -0.10 -5.42 -14.31
N ALA A 76 -0.64 -6.63 -14.21
CA ALA A 76 -1.51 -7.19 -15.23
C ALA A 76 -2.82 -6.40 -15.27
N THR A 77 -3.26 -6.07 -16.49
CA THR A 77 -4.57 -5.47 -16.73
C THR A 77 -5.68 -6.48 -16.50
N LEU A 78 -6.89 -5.99 -16.21
CA LEU A 78 -8.07 -6.83 -16.07
C LEU A 78 -8.29 -7.74 -17.30
N LYS A 79 -8.06 -7.20 -18.50
CA LYS A 79 -8.19 -7.95 -19.76
C LYS A 79 -7.20 -9.12 -19.83
N GLU A 80 -5.94 -8.90 -19.45
CA GLU A 80 -4.91 -9.95 -19.44
C GLU A 80 -5.27 -11.06 -18.44
N VAL A 81 -5.72 -10.67 -17.25
CA VAL A 81 -6.13 -11.59 -16.18
C VAL A 81 -7.33 -12.44 -16.60
N VAL A 82 -8.41 -11.81 -17.08
CA VAL A 82 -9.61 -12.53 -17.56
C VAL A 82 -9.25 -13.47 -18.70
N GLY A 83 -8.44 -13.01 -19.65
CA GLY A 83 -7.96 -13.85 -20.76
C GLY A 83 -7.16 -15.06 -20.28
N TYR A 84 -6.30 -14.89 -19.28
CA TYR A 84 -5.53 -15.98 -18.68
C TYR A 84 -6.43 -17.01 -17.98
N VAL A 85 -7.36 -16.57 -17.14
CA VAL A 85 -8.30 -17.44 -16.42
C VAL A 85 -9.16 -18.27 -17.38
N VAL A 86 -9.74 -17.63 -18.40
CA VAL A 86 -10.59 -18.32 -19.40
C VAL A 86 -9.80 -19.40 -20.15
N ARG A 87 -8.54 -19.12 -20.53
CA ARG A 87 -7.68 -20.12 -21.19
C ARG A 87 -7.42 -21.31 -20.29
N ASN A 88 -7.05 -21.09 -19.03
CA ASN A 88 -6.79 -22.18 -18.08
C ASN A 88 -8.01 -23.06 -17.83
N ILE A 89 -9.20 -22.46 -17.70
CA ILE A 89 -10.45 -23.23 -17.54
C ILE A 89 -10.69 -24.12 -18.77
N LYS A 90 -10.52 -23.59 -19.98
CA LYS A 90 -10.70 -24.37 -21.22
C LYS A 90 -9.69 -25.54 -21.31
N THR A 91 -8.43 -25.29 -20.98
CA THR A 91 -7.39 -26.33 -20.97
C THR A 91 -7.69 -27.41 -19.93
N ALA A 92 -8.11 -27.03 -18.72
CA ALA A 92 -8.45 -27.99 -17.67
C ALA A 92 -9.64 -28.89 -18.05
N LYS A 93 -10.66 -28.33 -18.74
CA LYS A 93 -11.80 -29.11 -19.23
C LYS A 93 -11.38 -30.16 -20.27
N ARG A 94 -10.49 -29.82 -21.21
CA ARG A 94 -10.00 -30.76 -22.23
C ARG A 94 -9.18 -31.92 -21.66
N LYS A 95 -8.50 -31.73 -20.52
CA LYS A 95 -7.72 -32.80 -19.87
C LYS A 95 -8.58 -33.79 -19.07
N ARG A 96 -9.85 -33.46 -18.83
CA ARG A 96 -10.80 -34.30 -18.07
C ARG A 96 -11.66 -35.21 -18.95
N THR A 97 -11.60 -35.02 -20.26
CA THR A 97 -12.15 -35.89 -21.31
C THR A 97 -11.02 -36.70 -21.90
#